data_AF-A0A5B7BJ10-F1
#
_entry.id   AF-A0A5B7BJ10-F1
#
_cell.length_a   1.000
_cell.length_b   1.000
_cell.length_c   1.000
_cell.angle_alpha   90.00
_cell.angle_beta   90.00
_cell.angle_gamma   90.00
#
_symmetry.space_group_name_H-M   'P 1'
#
loop_
_entity.id
_entity.type
_entity.pdbx_description
1 polymer ?
#
loop_
_entity_poly.entity_id
_entity_poly.type
_entity_poly.pdbx_seq_one_letter_code
_entity_poly.pdbx_strand_id
1 'polypeptide(L)'
;MLTRMMNDILLQIGFILFTVFMFLLMYNIPQKAFTKIRLSLRNPADFQAKRHFIQGAQLLAQARSAKDPSAASSLATSAADEADRAIALDPKDAAAHILKSLTLEFQGFKTSANSVRLKNDNAVAFCLLGECYETEGKTEEARKAYEDAVRVEPRYTAAREALVRLGS
;
A
#
# COMPACT_ATOMS: atom_id res chain seq x y z
N MET A 1 -26.14 -42.50 -42.30
CA MET A 1 -25.22 -41.43 -42.72
C MET A 1 -25.92 -40.06 -42.68
N LEU A 2 -27.08 -39.91 -43.33
CA LEU A 2 -27.86 -38.67 -43.37
C LEU A 2 -28.30 -38.14 -41.98
N THR A 3 -28.76 -39.02 -41.10
CA THR A 3 -29.18 -38.67 -39.72
C THR A 3 -28.03 -38.18 -38.84
N ARG A 4 -26.82 -38.71 -39.02
CA ARG A 4 -25.64 -38.27 -38.28
C ARG A 4 -25.22 -36.86 -38.72
N MET A 5 -25.19 -36.65 -40.04
CA MET A 5 -24.89 -35.34 -40.64
C MET A 5 -25.93 -34.27 -40.25
N MET A 6 -27.21 -34.65 -40.16
CA MET A 6 -28.28 -33.75 -39.70
C MET A 6 -28.13 -33.36 -38.24
N ASN A 7 -27.71 -34.30 -37.37
CA ASN A 7 -27.45 -34.01 -35.96
C ASN A 7 -26.24 -33.07 -35.77
N ASP A 8 -25.19 -33.24 -36.57
CA ASP A 8 -24.00 -32.36 -36.53
C ASP A 8 -24.36 -30.92 -36.97
N ILE A 9 -25.20 -30.77 -38.00
CA ILE A 9 -25.71 -29.46 -38.45
C ILE A 9 -26.60 -28.83 -37.38
N LEU A 10 -27.47 -29.61 -36.74
CA LEU A 10 -28.33 -29.13 -35.66
C LEU A 10 -27.52 -28.62 -34.46
N LEU A 11 -26.44 -29.34 -34.12
CA LEU A 11 -25.51 -28.96 -33.07
C LEU A 11 -24.78 -27.65 -33.42
N GLN A 12 -24.30 -27.52 -34.66
CA GLN A 12 -23.64 -26.29 -35.14
C GLN A 12 -24.58 -25.08 -35.10
N ILE A 13 -25.83 -25.23 -35.53
CA ILE A 13 -26.83 -24.16 -35.44
C ILE A 13 -27.07 -23.77 -33.98
N GLY A 14 -27.17 -24.75 -33.08
CA GLY A 14 -27.30 -24.51 -31.65
C GLY A 14 -26.13 -23.69 -31.08
N PHE A 15 -24.90 -24.01 -31.45
CA PHE A 15 -23.71 -23.25 -31.03
C PHE A 15 -23.74 -21.81 -31.56
N ILE A 16 -24.06 -21.62 -32.84
CA ILE A 16 -24.15 -20.27 -33.43
C ILE A 16 -25.21 -19.44 -32.70
N LEU A 17 -26.38 -20.02 -32.45
CA LEU A 17 -27.47 -19.33 -31.77
C LEU A 17 -27.11 -18.98 -30.32
N PHE A 18 -26.42 -19.88 -29.63
CA PHE A 18 -25.86 -19.62 -28.30
C PHE A 18 -24.83 -18.49 -28.30
N THR A 19 -23.92 -18.46 -29.27
CA THR A 19 -22.90 -17.39 -29.37
C THR A 19 -23.52 -16.02 -29.66
N VAL A 20 -24.52 -15.95 -30.55
CA VAL A 20 -25.25 -14.72 -30.84
C VAL A 20 -26.05 -14.26 -29.62
N PHE A 21 -26.70 -15.19 -28.91
CA PHE A 21 -27.42 -14.89 -27.67
C PHE A 21 -26.49 -14.35 -26.58
N MET A 22 -25.32 -14.97 -26.37
CA MET A 22 -24.28 -14.48 -25.46
C MET A 22 -23.76 -13.10 -25.88
N PHE A 23 -23.56 -12.87 -27.17
CA PHE A 23 -23.12 -11.58 -27.69
C PHE A 23 -24.17 -10.47 -27.46
N LEU A 24 -25.45 -10.77 -27.69
CA LEU A 24 -26.55 -9.85 -27.42
C LEU A 24 -26.71 -9.56 -25.92
N LEU A 25 -26.57 -10.59 -25.07
CA LEU A 25 -26.50 -10.42 -23.62
C LEU A 25 -25.34 -9.51 -23.22
N MET A 26 -24.15 -9.71 -23.79
CA MET A 26 -22.98 -8.87 -23.51
C MET A 26 -23.18 -7.43 -23.98
N TYR A 27 -23.78 -7.21 -25.15
CA TYR A 27 -24.00 -5.88 -25.72
C TYR A 27 -25.05 -5.07 -24.96
N ASN A 28 -26.07 -5.74 -24.39
CA ASN A 28 -27.15 -5.08 -23.66
C ASN A 28 -26.86 -4.91 -22.15
N ILE A 29 -25.71 -5.37 -21.63
CA ILE A 29 -25.32 -5.08 -20.26
C ILE A 29 -24.74 -3.65 -20.23
N PRO A 30 -25.44 -2.66 -19.63
CA PRO A 30 -24.91 -1.32 -19.53
C PRO A 30 -23.64 -1.36 -18.67
N GLN A 31 -22.56 -0.69 -19.11
CA GLN A 31 -21.30 -0.60 -18.35
C GLN A 31 -21.49 -0.20 -16.86
N LYS A 32 -22.60 0.47 -16.55
CA LYS A 32 -23.05 0.81 -15.20
C LYS A 32 -23.26 -0.40 -14.28
N ALA A 33 -23.66 -1.56 -14.82
CA ALA A 33 -23.80 -2.79 -14.05
C ALA A 33 -22.43 -3.31 -13.58
N PHE A 34 -21.42 -3.28 -14.47
CA PHE A 34 -20.05 -3.65 -14.12
C PHE A 34 -19.42 -2.67 -13.13
N THR A 35 -19.62 -1.36 -13.29
CA THR A 35 -19.10 -0.40 -12.31
C THR A 35 -19.80 -0.53 -10.96
N LYS A 36 -21.10 -0.82 -10.92
CA LYS A 36 -21.86 -1.04 -9.68
C LYS A 36 -21.45 -2.33 -8.98
N ILE A 37 -21.16 -3.42 -9.70
CA ILE A 37 -20.61 -4.65 -9.12
C ILE A 37 -19.19 -4.39 -8.57
N ARG A 38 -18.37 -3.62 -9.29
CA ARG A 38 -17.03 -3.22 -8.82
C ARG A 38 -17.08 -2.30 -7.59
N LEU A 39 -18.10 -1.45 -7.49
CA LEU A 39 -18.38 -0.60 -6.33
C LEU A 39 -19.04 -1.38 -5.18
N SER A 40 -19.81 -2.43 -5.46
CA SER A 40 -20.48 -3.25 -4.44
C SER A 40 -19.52 -4.24 -3.77
N LEU A 41 -18.38 -4.53 -4.39
CA LEU A 41 -17.22 -5.20 -3.79
C LEU A 41 -16.27 -4.23 -3.07
N ARG A 42 -16.55 -2.91 -3.14
CA ARG A 42 -15.71 -1.89 -2.53
C ARG A 42 -16.09 -1.78 -1.05
N ASN A 43 -15.19 -2.28 -0.21
CA ASN A 43 -15.37 -2.29 1.23
C ASN A 43 -15.70 -0.87 1.73
N PRO A 44 -16.74 -0.66 2.57
CA PRO A 44 -17.07 0.65 3.12
C PRO A 44 -15.89 1.29 3.88
N ALA A 45 -14.97 0.46 4.37
CA ALA A 45 -13.69 0.88 4.96
C ALA A 45 -12.81 1.68 3.99
N ASP A 46 -12.80 1.40 2.68
CA ASP A 46 -12.02 2.15 1.69
C ASP A 46 -12.54 3.59 1.52
N PHE A 47 -13.85 3.77 1.59
CA PHE A 47 -14.43 5.12 1.52
C PHE A 47 -14.11 5.94 2.77
N GLN A 48 -14.19 5.30 3.95
CA GLN A 48 -13.83 5.95 5.21
C GLN A 48 -12.33 6.26 5.27
N ALA A 49 -11.47 5.35 4.83
CA ALA A 49 -10.02 5.57 4.74
C ALA A 49 -9.70 6.79 3.87
N LYS A 50 -10.34 6.89 2.70
CA LYS A 50 -10.19 8.05 1.79
C LYS A 50 -10.68 9.35 2.40
N ARG A 51 -11.77 9.33 3.16
CA ARG A 51 -12.26 10.50 3.88
C ARG A 51 -11.21 10.98 4.89
N HIS A 52 -10.71 10.08 5.72
CA HIS A 52 -9.66 10.39 6.69
C HIS A 52 -8.39 10.91 5.99
N PHE A 53 -7.95 10.27 4.90
CA PHE A 53 -6.82 10.76 4.10
C PHE A 53 -7.01 12.22 3.62
N ILE A 54 -8.18 12.56 3.07
CA ILE A 54 -8.47 13.92 2.60
C ILE A 54 -8.44 14.92 3.76
N GLN A 55 -9.04 14.57 4.90
CA GLN A 55 -9.06 15.42 6.09
C GLN A 55 -7.65 15.66 6.62
N GLY A 56 -6.82 14.62 6.72
CA GLY A 56 -5.44 14.74 7.17
C GLY A 56 -4.58 15.56 6.20
N ALA A 57 -4.78 15.39 4.89
CA ALA A 57 -4.09 16.20 3.88
C ALA A 57 -4.46 17.70 3.98
N GLN A 58 -5.74 18.01 4.24
CA GLN A 58 -6.19 19.39 4.48
C GLN A 58 -5.56 19.97 5.75
N LEU A 59 -5.52 19.22 6.84
CA LEU A 59 -4.90 19.65 8.10
C LEU A 59 -3.41 19.92 7.93
N LEU A 60 -2.69 19.05 7.20
CA LEU A 60 -1.28 19.26 6.89
C LEU A 60 -1.06 20.51 6.03
N ALA A 61 -1.92 20.76 5.05
CA ALA A 61 -1.86 21.98 4.25
C ALA A 61 -2.09 23.24 5.12
N GLN A 62 -3.06 23.19 6.03
CA GLN A 62 -3.31 24.27 6.99
C GLN A 62 -2.11 24.48 7.92
N ALA A 63 -1.52 23.40 8.45
CA ALA A 63 -0.33 23.45 9.29
C ALA A 63 0.83 24.16 8.60
N ARG A 64 1.07 23.85 7.31
CA ARG A 64 2.11 24.51 6.49
C ARG A 64 1.86 26.00 6.24
N SER A 65 0.59 26.41 6.23
CA SER A 65 0.18 27.81 6.01
C SER A 65 0.04 28.63 7.29
N ALA A 66 0.04 27.97 8.46
CA ALA A 66 -0.18 28.62 9.74
C ALA A 66 1.01 29.55 10.09
N LYS A 67 0.68 30.78 10.52
CA LYS A 67 1.68 31.77 10.95
C LYS A 67 2.24 31.50 12.35
N ASP A 68 1.45 30.84 13.19
CA ASP A 68 1.83 30.51 14.56
C ASP A 68 2.43 29.10 14.63
N PRO A 69 3.67 28.93 15.10
CA PRO A 69 4.31 27.62 15.25
C PRO A 69 3.52 26.64 16.13
N SER A 70 2.84 27.13 17.17
CA SER A 70 2.07 26.28 18.08
C SER A 70 0.81 25.72 17.40
N ALA A 71 0.11 26.55 16.64
CA ALA A 71 -1.03 26.16 15.82
C ALA A 71 -0.60 25.19 14.70
N ALA A 72 0.55 25.46 14.06
CA ALA A 72 1.13 24.58 13.05
C ALA A 72 1.42 23.19 13.62
N SER A 73 2.03 23.11 14.80
CA SER A 73 2.32 21.83 15.46
C SER A 73 1.04 21.07 15.82
N SER A 74 0.02 21.75 16.37
CA SER A 74 -1.26 21.12 16.73
C SER A 74 -2.01 20.57 15.52
N LEU A 75 -2.05 21.33 14.42
CA LEU A 75 -2.65 20.89 13.16
C LEU A 75 -1.88 19.71 12.55
N ALA A 76 -0.55 19.73 12.66
CA ALA A 76 0.28 18.62 12.22
C ALA A 76 0.03 17.36 13.07
N THR A 77 -0.15 17.48 14.39
CA THR A 77 -0.53 16.33 15.24
C THR A 77 -1.87 15.76 14.79
N SER A 78 -2.86 16.62 14.56
CA SER A 78 -4.19 16.21 14.08
C SER A 78 -4.12 15.53 12.70
N ALA A 79 -3.25 15.99 11.81
CA ALA A 79 -3.02 15.38 10.50
C ALA A 79 -2.40 13.97 10.64
N ALA A 80 -1.52 13.75 11.62
CA ALA A 80 -0.90 12.45 11.87
C ALA A 80 -1.92 11.44 12.40
N ASP A 81 -2.77 11.86 13.34
CA ASP A 81 -3.85 11.03 13.88
C ASP A 81 -4.81 10.58 12.77
N GLU A 82 -5.13 11.49 11.85
CA GLU A 82 -6.04 11.20 10.75
C GLU A 82 -5.41 10.27 9.71
N ALA A 83 -4.10 10.40 9.46
CA ALA A 83 -3.35 9.45 8.65
C ALA A 83 -3.34 8.05 9.30
N ASP A 84 -3.21 7.97 10.62
CA ASP A 84 -3.27 6.69 11.35
C ASP A 84 -4.64 6.02 11.27
N ARG A 85 -5.73 6.79 11.31
CA ARG A 85 -7.08 6.26 11.06
C ARG A 85 -7.24 5.75 9.64
N ALA A 86 -6.69 6.46 8.65
CA ALA A 86 -6.71 6.02 7.26
C ALA A 86 -5.94 4.69 7.08
N ILE A 87 -4.74 4.58 7.67
CA ILE A 87 -3.92 3.36 7.65
C ILE A 87 -4.62 2.20 8.38
N ALA A 88 -5.31 2.46 9.49
CA ALA A 88 -6.03 1.42 10.23
C ALA A 88 -7.18 0.82 9.41
N LEU A 89 -7.81 1.62 8.56
CA LEU A 89 -8.93 1.19 7.70
C LEU A 89 -8.46 0.55 6.40
N ASP A 90 -7.39 1.07 5.78
CA ASP A 90 -6.73 0.45 4.63
C ASP A 90 -5.20 0.47 4.80
N PRO A 91 -4.63 -0.58 5.42
CA PRO A 91 -3.18 -0.64 5.64
C PRO A 91 -2.34 -0.72 4.36
N LYS A 92 -2.96 -1.07 3.23
CA LYS A 92 -2.28 -1.25 1.94
C LYS A 92 -2.28 0.02 1.09
N ASP A 93 -3.04 1.05 1.50
CA ASP A 93 -3.07 2.31 0.77
C ASP A 93 -1.76 3.10 0.99
N ALA A 94 -0.95 3.18 -0.06
CA ALA A 94 0.29 3.94 -0.04
C ALA A 94 0.05 5.43 0.25
N ALA A 95 -1.11 5.99 -0.12
CA ALA A 95 -1.39 7.41 0.09
C ALA A 95 -1.46 7.78 1.58
N ALA A 96 -2.08 6.93 2.40
CA ALA A 96 -2.20 7.15 3.84
C ALA A 96 -0.82 7.10 4.54
N HIS A 97 0.05 6.17 4.14
CA HIS A 97 1.44 6.11 4.61
C HIS A 97 2.24 7.35 4.20
N ILE A 98 2.13 7.78 2.93
CA ILE A 98 2.79 9.00 2.44
C ILE A 98 2.35 10.22 3.26
N LEU A 99 1.05 10.35 3.54
CA LEU A 99 0.54 11.44 4.36
C LEU A 99 1.13 11.45 5.77
N LYS A 100 1.21 10.29 6.43
CA LYS A 100 1.85 10.15 7.74
C LYS A 100 3.32 10.55 7.69
N SER A 101 4.05 10.08 6.68
CA SER A 101 5.45 10.41 6.46
C SER A 101 5.67 11.92 6.32
N LEU A 102 4.90 12.58 5.46
CA LEU A 102 5.00 14.02 5.22
C LEU A 102 4.65 14.84 6.47
N THR A 103 3.71 14.35 7.27
CA THR A 103 3.31 15.00 8.52
C THR A 103 4.41 14.89 9.58
N LEU A 104 5.04 13.72 9.71
CA LEU A 104 6.16 13.51 10.64
C LEU A 104 7.39 14.32 10.24
N GLU A 105 7.67 14.44 8.93
CA GLU A 105 8.72 15.32 8.42
C GLU A 105 8.44 16.79 8.79
N PHE A 106 7.18 17.24 8.64
CA PHE A 106 6.76 18.58 9.01
C PHE A 106 6.94 18.86 10.51
N GLN A 107 6.68 17.86 11.37
CA GLN A 107 6.90 17.95 12.81
C GLN A 107 8.39 17.90 13.21
N GLY A 108 9.31 17.74 12.26
CA GLY A 108 10.75 17.67 12.50
C GLY A 108 11.27 16.27 12.85
N PHE A 109 10.39 15.25 12.87
CA PHE A 109 10.79 13.84 13.00
C PHE A 109 11.31 13.31 11.65
N LYS A 110 12.42 13.86 11.17
CA LYS A 110 13.09 13.45 9.92
C LYS A 110 13.45 11.96 9.91
N THR A 111 13.65 11.35 11.08
CA THR A 111 13.91 9.92 11.23
C THR A 111 12.69 9.06 10.90
N SER A 112 11.47 9.52 11.21
CA SER A 112 10.23 8.74 11.05
C SER A 112 9.68 8.71 9.62
N ALA A 113 9.91 9.78 8.84
CA ALA A 113 9.57 9.83 7.42
C ALA A 113 10.45 8.87 6.60
N ASN A 114 11.73 8.77 6.96
CA ASN A 114 12.55 7.65 6.53
C ASN A 114 11.84 6.37 6.93
N SER A 115 11.48 6.13 8.20
CA SER A 115 10.83 4.87 8.65
C SER A 115 9.61 4.41 7.86
N VAL A 116 8.77 5.32 7.35
CA VAL A 116 7.63 4.94 6.49
C VAL A 116 8.09 4.57 5.08
N ARG A 117 9.10 5.26 4.56
CA ARG A 117 9.84 4.86 3.37
C ARG A 117 10.60 3.53 3.60
N LEU A 118 11.10 3.28 4.81
CA LEU A 118 11.76 2.04 5.26
C LEU A 118 10.76 0.90 5.47
N LYS A 119 9.49 1.19 5.81
CA LYS A 119 8.42 0.17 5.78
C LYS A 119 8.15 -0.34 4.37
N ASN A 120 8.57 0.41 3.35
CA ASN A 120 8.50 0.02 1.95
C ASN A 120 9.85 -0.47 1.39
N ASP A 121 10.97 -0.18 2.06
CA ASP A 121 12.29 -0.78 1.80
C ASP A 121 12.63 -1.80 2.89
N ASN A 122 12.21 -3.05 2.67
CA ASN A 122 12.48 -4.19 3.54
C ASN A 122 13.94 -4.25 4.03
N ALA A 123 14.92 -3.84 3.21
CA ALA A 123 16.34 -3.84 3.57
C ALA A 123 16.68 -2.90 4.73
N VAL A 124 16.05 -1.72 4.78
CA VAL A 124 16.35 -0.77 5.86
C VAL A 124 15.63 -1.15 7.15
N ALA A 125 14.44 -1.76 7.06
CA ALA A 125 13.78 -2.32 8.24
C ALA A 125 14.64 -3.41 8.91
N PHE A 126 15.26 -4.28 8.12
CA PHE A 126 16.21 -5.27 8.61
C PHE A 126 17.49 -4.64 9.21
N CYS A 127 17.97 -3.53 8.63
CA CYS A 127 19.12 -2.80 9.18
C CYS A 127 18.82 -2.19 10.55
N LEU A 128 17.67 -1.51 10.71
CA LEU A 128 17.27 -0.96 12.01
C LEU A 128 17.05 -2.05 13.06
N LEU A 129 16.53 -3.21 12.67
CA LEU A 129 16.41 -4.36 13.57
C LEU A 129 17.80 -4.82 14.06
N GLY A 130 18.79 -4.82 13.17
CA GLY A 130 20.18 -5.09 13.51
C GLY A 130 20.76 -4.10 14.52
N GLU A 131 20.49 -2.80 14.32
CA GLU A 131 20.93 -1.76 15.25
C GLU A 131 20.28 -1.92 16.63
N CYS A 132 18.98 -2.24 16.68
CA CYS A 132 18.29 -2.54 17.93
C CYS A 132 18.94 -3.72 18.66
N TYR A 133 19.25 -4.81 17.97
CA TYR A 133 19.90 -5.96 18.58
C TYR A 133 21.34 -5.66 19.05
N GLU A 134 22.09 -4.81 18.34
CA GLU A 134 23.39 -4.30 18.81
C GLU A 134 23.25 -3.53 20.13
N THR A 135 22.23 -2.66 20.25
CA THR A 135 21.99 -1.91 21.50
C THR A 135 21.56 -2.80 22.66
N GLU A 136 20.95 -3.95 22.37
CA GLU A 136 20.58 -4.97 23.35
C GLU A 136 21.71 -5.98 23.64
N GLY A 137 22.88 -5.86 22.98
CA GLY A 137 24.01 -6.78 23.12
C GLY A 137 23.83 -8.14 22.43
N LYS A 138 22.76 -8.30 21.64
CA LYS A 138 22.40 -9.54 20.92
C LYS A 138 23.11 -9.60 19.57
N THR A 139 24.40 -9.89 19.63
CA THR A 139 25.32 -9.78 18.48
C THR A 139 24.99 -10.72 17.32
N GLU A 140 24.54 -11.95 17.61
CA GLU A 140 24.19 -12.94 16.58
C GLU A 140 22.87 -12.60 15.87
N GLU A 141 21.89 -12.11 16.62
CA GLU A 141 20.62 -11.64 16.07
C GLU A 141 20.80 -10.37 15.25
N ALA A 142 21.70 -9.47 15.69
CA ALA A 142 22.08 -8.29 14.92
C ALA A 142 22.70 -8.67 13.58
N ARG A 143 23.66 -9.60 13.58
CA ARG A 143 24.30 -10.10 12.36
C ARG A 143 23.28 -10.68 11.38
N LYS A 144 22.36 -11.54 11.84
CA LYS A 144 21.29 -12.10 11.00
C LYS A 144 20.40 -11.02 10.39
N ALA A 145 20.02 -10.02 11.17
CA ALA A 145 19.21 -8.92 10.67
C ALA A 145 19.94 -8.12 9.57
N TYR A 146 21.24 -7.85 9.72
CA TYR A 146 22.01 -7.20 8.67
C TYR A 146 22.23 -8.08 7.43
N GLU A 147 22.40 -9.40 7.59
CA GLU A 147 22.45 -10.34 6.45
C GLU A 147 21.14 -10.33 5.65
N ASP A 148 20.00 -10.32 6.34
CA ASP A 148 18.69 -10.19 5.70
C ASP A 148 18.52 -8.86 4.97
N ALA A 149 19.05 -7.76 5.52
CA ALA A 149 19.08 -6.47 4.85
C ALA A 149 19.86 -6.53 3.52
N VAL A 150 21.05 -7.15 3.51
CA VAL A 150 21.87 -7.32 2.29
C VAL A 150 21.24 -8.31 1.30
N ARG A 151 20.54 -9.33 1.79
CA ARG A 151 19.82 -10.29 0.94
C ARG A 151 18.67 -9.63 0.18
N VAL A 152 17.97 -8.70 0.83
CA VAL A 152 16.88 -7.93 0.22
C VAL A 152 17.42 -6.86 -0.72
N GLU A 153 18.44 -6.11 -0.29
CA GLU A 153 19.08 -5.10 -1.11
C GLU A 153 20.62 -5.24 -1.06
N PRO A 154 21.23 -5.93 -2.04
CA PRO A 154 22.68 -6.19 -2.06
C PRO A 154 23.55 -4.94 -2.16
N ARG A 155 22.96 -3.80 -2.56
CA ARG A 155 23.64 -2.51 -2.68
C ARG A 155 23.48 -1.62 -1.44
N TYR A 156 22.77 -2.09 -0.42
CA TYR A 156 22.56 -1.31 0.79
C TYR A 156 23.84 -1.23 1.62
N THR A 157 24.47 -0.06 1.62
CA THR A 157 25.82 0.15 2.16
C THR A 157 25.87 0.03 3.68
N ALA A 158 24.86 0.57 4.38
CA ALA A 158 24.83 0.60 5.84
C ALA A 158 24.83 -0.81 6.47
N ALA A 159 24.08 -1.77 5.91
CA ALA A 159 24.09 -3.14 6.42
C ALA A 159 25.42 -3.88 6.16
N ARG A 160 26.09 -3.61 5.02
CA ARG A 160 27.41 -4.19 4.72
C ARG A 160 28.48 -3.65 5.66
N GLU A 161 28.47 -2.34 5.92
CA GLU A 161 29.37 -1.71 6.89
C GLU A 161 29.15 -2.28 8.30
N ALA A 162 27.90 -2.46 8.71
CA ALA A 162 27.56 -3.08 9.99
C ALA A 162 28.05 -4.55 10.09
N LEU A 163 27.93 -5.35 9.04
CA LEU A 163 28.47 -6.72 9.02
C LEU A 163 30.00 -6.77 9.10
N VAL A 164 30.69 -5.83 8.46
CA VAL A 164 32.15 -5.71 8.57
C VAL A 164 32.54 -5.34 10.00
N ARG A 165 31.82 -4.39 10.62
CA ARG A 165 32.02 -3.98 12.02
C ARG A 165 31.80 -5.13 13.02
N LEU A 166 30.78 -5.97 12.78
CA LEU A 166 30.48 -7.12 13.63
C LEU A 166 31.35 -8.36 13.35
N GLY A 167 32.13 -8.33 12.27
CA GLY A 167 33.02 -9.41 11.83
C GLY A 167 34.49 -9.20 12.19
N SER A 168 34.87 -8.00 12.65
CA SER A 168 36.22 -7.63 13.10
C SER A 168 36.36 -7.75 14.62
#